data_AF-A0A2G6G3L6-F1
#
_entry.id   AF-A0A2G6G3L6-F1
#
_cell.length_a   1.000
_cell.length_b   1.000
_cell.length_c   1.000
_cell.angle_alpha   90.00
_cell.angle_beta   90.00
_cell.angle_gamma   90.00
#
_symmetry.space_group_name_H-M   'P 1'
#
loop_
_entity.id
_entity.type
_entity.pdbx_description
1 polymer ?
#
loop_
_entity_poly.entity_id
_entity_poly.type
_entity_poly.pdbx_seq_one_letter_code
_entity_poly.pdbx_strand_id
1 'polypeptide(L)'
;MMKYIKRNLFTILLIIGLILLLGYSGVTYLKQEQMITQKKIELEEKIAEHEALLTTLRLLREEVDQLDNVETKESLARQKLNMIMPDEMIYVITFQRQDEEDE
;
A
#
# COMPACT_ATOMS: atom_id res chain seq x y z
N MET A 1 56.16 19.46 42.06
CA MET A 1 55.11 20.41 41.65
C MET A 1 54.64 20.21 40.20
N MET A 2 55.53 20.11 39.20
CA MET A 2 55.17 19.96 37.77
C MET A 2 54.30 18.74 37.41
N LYS A 3 54.49 17.61 38.11
CA LYS A 3 53.70 16.37 37.90
C LYS A 3 52.21 16.53 38.22
N TYR A 4 51.87 17.35 39.23
CA TYR A 4 50.48 17.56 39.65
C TYR A 4 49.73 18.47 38.67
N ILE A 5 50.43 19.47 38.10
CA ILE A 5 49.87 20.40 37.11
C ILE A 5 49.53 19.65 35.81
N LYS A 6 50.44 18.79 35.32
CA LYS A 6 50.18 17.98 34.10
C LYS A 6 49.04 16.97 34.28
N ARG A 7 48.88 16.40 35.49
CA ARG A 7 47.79 15.46 35.78
C ARG A 7 46.42 16.15 35.73
N ASN A 8 46.29 17.34 36.30
CA ASN A 8 45.04 18.10 36.26
C ASN A 8 44.66 18.54 34.85
N LEU A 9 45.65 18.93 34.01
CA LEU A 9 45.39 19.31 32.62
C LEU A 9 44.81 18.14 31.80
N PHE A 10 45.36 16.94 32.01
CA PHE A 10 44.88 15.73 31.34
C PHE A 10 43.45 15.35 31.78
N THR A 11 43.16 15.47 33.09
CA THR A 11 41.80 15.21 33.61
C THR A 11 40.78 16.20 33.03
N ILE A 12 41.12 17.48 32.93
CA ILE A 12 40.25 18.51 32.33
C ILE A 12 39.97 18.19 30.86
N LEU A 13 41.00 17.80 30.10
CA LEU A 13 40.86 17.46 28.69
C LEU A 13 39.98 16.21 28.49
N LEU A 14 40.10 15.22 29.39
CA LEU A 14 39.21 14.06 29.43
C LEU A 14 37.76 14.43 29.71
N ILE A 15 37.50 15.32 30.66
CA ILE A 15 36.15 15.80 30.99
C ILE A 15 35.54 16.52 29.79
N ILE A 16 36.30 17.41 29.13
CA ILE A 16 35.84 18.10 27.91
C ILE A 16 35.54 17.10 26.80
N GLY A 17 36.43 16.12 26.59
CA GLY A 17 36.21 15.06 25.60
C GLY A 17 34.95 14.24 25.89
N LEU A 18 34.69 13.91 27.16
CA LEU A 18 33.49 13.19 27.58
C LEU A 18 32.22 14.02 27.35
N ILE A 19 32.25 15.32 27.65
CA ILE A 19 31.12 16.23 27.41
C ILE A 19 30.80 16.33 25.91
N LEU A 20 31.82 16.46 25.07
CA LEU A 20 31.65 16.50 23.62
C LEU A 20 31.09 15.18 23.08
N LEU A 21 31.57 14.05 23.59
CA LEU A 21 31.08 12.73 23.20
C LEU A 21 29.61 12.54 23.60
N LEU A 22 29.25 12.86 24.83
CA LEU A 22 27.86 12.78 25.32
C LEU A 22 26.94 13.75 24.56
N GLY A 23 27.40 14.98 24.30
CA GLY A 23 26.64 15.95 23.52
C GLY A 23 26.38 15.48 22.09
N TYR A 24 27.41 14.96 21.42
CA TYR A 24 27.28 14.42 20.07
C TYR A 24 26.36 13.19 20.02
N SER A 25 26.51 12.26 20.96
CA SER A 25 25.66 11.08 21.07
C SER A 25 24.20 11.45 21.33
N GLY A 26 23.94 12.42 22.22
CA GLY A 26 22.59 12.89 22.52
C GLY A 26 21.89 13.51 21.29
N VAL A 27 22.58 14.39 20.56
CA VAL A 27 22.04 14.97 19.32
C VAL A 27 21.79 13.90 18.26
N THR A 28 22.70 12.94 18.14
CA THR A 28 22.56 11.83 17.17
C THR A 28 21.36 10.95 17.50
N TYR A 29 21.16 10.64 18.79
CA TYR A 29 20.03 9.84 19.24
C TYR A 29 18.69 10.52 18.92
N LEU A 30 18.56 11.81 19.23
CA LEU A 30 17.34 12.58 18.93
C LEU A 30 17.04 12.61 17.42
N LYS A 31 18.06 12.79 16.58
CA LYS A 31 17.89 12.74 15.12
C LYS A 31 17.44 11.37 14.62
N GLN A 32 18.01 10.29 15.18
CA GLN A 32 17.62 8.93 14.81
C GLN A 32 16.17 8.65 15.22
N GLU A 33 15.76 9.07 16.41
CA GLU A 33 14.38 8.88 16.89
C GLU A 33 13.36 9.60 15.99
N GLN A 34 13.66 10.86 15.62
CA GLN A 34 12.83 11.61 14.67
C GLN A 34 12.74 10.92 13.31
N MET A 35 13.87 10.45 12.78
CA MET A 35 13.92 9.75 11.49
C MET A 35 13.12 8.44 11.51
N ILE A 36 13.21 7.67 12.61
CA ILE A 36 12.44 6.44 12.79
C ILE A 36 10.94 6.76 12.81
N THR A 37 10.55 7.80 13.54
CA THR A 37 9.15 8.22 13.64
C THR A 37 8.61 8.64 12.27
N GLN A 38 9.36 9.45 11.52
CA GLN A 38 8.97 9.85 10.16
C GLN A 38 8.82 8.65 9.23
N LYS A 39 9.78 7.71 9.26
CA LYS A 39 9.71 6.50 8.44
C LYS A 39 8.53 5.59 8.81
N LYS A 40 8.13 5.55 10.09
CA LYS A 40 6.92 4.81 10.50
C LYS A 40 5.66 5.44 9.94
N ILE A 41 5.55 6.77 10.02
CA ILE A 41 4.41 7.50 9.45
C ILE A 41 4.33 7.28 7.94
N GLU A 42 5.45 7.42 7.23
CA GLU A 42 5.52 7.17 5.79
C GLU A 42 5.12 5.74 5.43
N LEU A 43 5.52 4.75 6.25
CA LEU A 43 5.17 3.35 6.05
C LEU A 43 3.69 3.09 6.29
N GLU A 44 3.09 3.69 7.33
CA GLU A 44 1.65 3.61 7.58
C GLU A 44 0.84 4.25 6.45
N GLU A 45 1.26 5.41 5.96
CA GLU A 45 0.64 6.08 4.82
C GLU A 45 0.71 5.21 3.55
N LYS A 46 1.87 4.62 3.26
CA LYS A 46 2.04 3.71 2.12
C LYS A 46 1.18 2.44 2.22
N ILE A 47 1.00 1.90 3.42
CA ILE A 47 0.10 0.76 3.64
C ILE A 47 -1.35 1.17 3.35
N ALA A 48 -1.78 2.33 3.87
CA ALA A 48 -3.14 2.83 3.62
C ALA A 48 -3.39 3.10 2.13
N GLU A 49 -2.42 3.70 1.43
CA GLU A 49 -2.49 3.88 -0.04
C GLU A 49 -2.61 2.54 -0.76
N HIS A 50 -1.82 1.55 -0.35
CA HIS A 50 -1.84 0.22 -0.96
C HIS A 50 -3.17 -0.50 -0.75
N GLU A 51 -3.75 -0.42 0.44
CA GLU A 51 -5.09 -0.97 0.74
C GLU A 51 -6.19 -0.28 -0.07
N ALA A 52 -6.11 1.05 -0.23
CA ALA A 52 -7.03 1.81 -1.07
C ALA A 52 -6.93 1.39 -2.54
N LEU A 53 -5.71 1.20 -3.05
CA LEU A 53 -5.44 0.70 -4.40
C LEU A 53 -5.98 -0.71 -4.60
N LEU A 54 -5.77 -1.63 -3.65
CA LEU A 54 -6.34 -2.98 -3.71
C LEU A 54 -7.88 -2.96 -3.74
N THR A 55 -8.50 -2.10 -2.94
CA THR A 55 -9.95 -1.94 -2.93
C THR A 55 -10.45 -1.44 -4.28
N THR A 56 -9.75 -0.45 -4.85
CA THR A 56 -10.06 0.09 -6.18
C THR A 56 -9.90 -0.97 -7.26
N LEU A 57 -8.81 -1.74 -7.23
CA LEU A 57 -8.59 -2.85 -8.17
C LEU A 57 -9.67 -3.93 -8.06
N ARG A 58 -10.13 -4.24 -6.84
CA ARG A 58 -11.21 -5.21 -6.65
C ARG A 58 -12.52 -4.71 -7.28
N LEU A 59 -12.88 -3.45 -7.06
CA LEU A 59 -14.07 -2.84 -7.65
C LEU A 59 -13.97 -2.80 -9.18
N LEU A 60 -12.83 -2.38 -9.72
CA LEU A 60 -12.60 -2.37 -11.17
C LEU A 60 -12.65 -3.77 -11.75
N ARG A 61 -12.13 -4.78 -11.05
CA ARG A 61 -12.19 -6.16 -11.49
C ARG A 61 -13.62 -6.69 -11.49
N GLU A 62 -14.41 -6.35 -10.48
CA GLU A 62 -15.83 -6.69 -10.44
C GLU A 62 -16.59 -6.03 -11.59
N GLU A 63 -16.29 -4.76 -11.91
CA GLU A 63 -16.87 -4.07 -13.07
C GLU A 63 -16.43 -4.71 -14.41
N VAL A 64 -15.17 -5.10 -14.53
CA VAL A 64 -14.65 -5.81 -15.72
C VAL A 64 -15.28 -7.19 -15.83
N ASP A 65 -15.39 -7.96 -14.75
CA ASP A 65 -16.01 -9.29 -14.77
C ASP A 65 -17.52 -9.19 -15.11
N GLN A 66 -18.20 -8.14 -14.64
CA GLN A 66 -19.57 -7.81 -15.06
C GLN A 66 -19.65 -7.41 -16.54
N LEU A 67 -18.62 -6.78 -17.09
CA LEU A 67 -18.53 -6.43 -18.50
C LEU A 67 -18.11 -7.61 -19.38
N ASP A 68 -17.29 -8.55 -18.90
CA ASP A 68 -16.75 -9.64 -19.72
C ASP A 68 -17.70 -10.84 -19.85
N ASN A 69 -18.75 -10.91 -19.03
CA ASN A 69 -19.84 -11.84 -19.28
C ASN A 69 -20.70 -11.33 -20.45
N VAL A 70 -20.70 -12.06 -21.57
CA VAL A 70 -21.43 -11.68 -22.81
C VAL A 70 -22.93 -11.50 -22.53
N GLU A 71 -23.47 -12.29 -21.61
CA GLU A 71 -24.86 -12.27 -21.15
C GLU A 71 -25.25 -10.97 -20.43
N THR A 72 -24.36 -10.42 -19.60
CA THR A 72 -24.58 -9.14 -18.91
C THR A 72 -24.34 -7.95 -19.83
N LYS A 73 -23.39 -8.02 -20.77
CA LYS A 73 -23.21 -7.00 -21.82
C LYS A 73 -24.48 -6.84 -22.66
N GLU A 74 -25.08 -7.94 -23.08
CA GLU A 74 -26.29 -7.91 -23.91
C GLU A 74 -27.51 -7.44 -23.11
N SER A 75 -27.68 -7.92 -21.87
CA SER A 75 -28.71 -7.46 -20.94
C SER A 75 -28.60 -5.96 -20.61
N LEU A 76 -27.41 -5.48 -20.26
CA LEU A 76 -27.14 -4.08 -19.93
C LEU A 76 -27.32 -3.16 -21.15
N ALA A 77 -26.90 -3.61 -22.34
CA ALA A 77 -27.12 -2.87 -23.58
C ALA A 77 -28.62 -2.75 -23.90
N ARG A 78 -29.38 -3.85 -23.79
CA ARG A 78 -30.84 -3.85 -23.99
C ARG A 78 -31.55 -2.98 -22.96
N GLN A 79 -31.10 -2.96 -21.70
CA GLN A 79 -31.65 -2.11 -20.64
C GLN A 79 -31.35 -0.62 -20.89
N LYS A 80 -30.13 -0.25 -21.30
CA LYS A 80 -29.77 1.13 -21.69
C LYS A 80 -30.49 1.61 -22.95
N LEU A 81 -30.86 0.72 -23.85
CA LEU A 81 -31.63 1.02 -25.06
C LEU A 81 -33.16 1.00 -24.83
N ASN A 82 -33.64 0.85 -23.58
CA ASN A 82 -35.06 0.69 -23.24
C ASN A 82 -35.76 -0.43 -24.02
N MET A 83 -35.04 -1.50 -24.35
CA MET A 83 -35.55 -2.62 -25.15
C MET A 83 -36.10 -3.77 -24.29
N ILE A 84 -36.16 -3.62 -22.96
CA ILE A 84 -36.71 -4.62 -22.02
C ILE A 84 -37.70 -3.91 -21.08
N MET A 85 -38.92 -4.43 -20.99
CA MET A 85 -39.93 -3.98 -20.01
C MET A 85 -39.61 -4.59 -18.63
N PRO A 86 -39.76 -3.87 -17.50
CA PRO A 86 -39.65 -4.50 -16.19
C PRO A 86 -40.63 -5.67 -16.11
N ASP A 87 -40.12 -6.85 -15.68
CA ASP A 87 -40.83 -8.15 -15.56
C ASP A 87 -40.96 -9.02 -16.83
N GLU A 88 -40.18 -8.77 -17.88
CA GLU A 88 -40.17 -9.65 -19.07
C GLU A 88 -39.29 -10.91 -18.89
N MET A 89 -39.88 -12.09 -19.05
CA MET A 89 -39.19 -13.39 -18.95
C MET A 89 -38.41 -13.69 -20.23
N ILE A 90 -37.09 -13.57 -20.19
CA ILE A 90 -36.20 -13.86 -21.34
C ILE A 90 -35.91 -15.36 -21.39
N TYR A 91 -36.34 -16.04 -22.47
CA TYR A 91 -35.99 -17.43 -22.74
C TYR A 91 -34.75 -17.51 -23.63
N VAL A 92 -33.67 -18.08 -23.12
CA VAL A 92 -32.45 -18.36 -23.90
C VAL A 92 -32.48 -19.82 -24.34
N ILE A 93 -32.65 -20.06 -25.64
CA ILE A 93 -32.58 -21.40 -26.23
C ILE A 93 -31.12 -21.68 -26.57
N THR A 94 -30.47 -22.53 -25.78
CA THR A 94 -29.15 -23.06 -26.10
C THR A 94 -29.31 -24.35 -26.90
N PHE A 95 -28.88 -24.34 -28.16
CA PHE A 95 -28.77 -25.56 -28.96
C PHE A 95 -27.46 -26.25 -28.58
N GLN A 96 -27.55 -27.39 -27.89
CA GLN A 96 -26.39 -28.29 -27.77
C GLN A 96 -26.15 -28.89 -29.16
N ARG A 97 -25.08 -28.42 -29.82
CA ARG A 97 -24.57 -29.07 -31.02
C ARG A 97 -24.03 -30.44 -30.59
N GLN A 98 -24.81 -31.47 -30.86
CA GLN A 98 -24.36 -32.85 -30.76
C GLN A 98 -23.51 -33.06 -32.02
N ASP A 99 -22.19 -32.94 -31.87
CA ASP A 99 -21.28 -33.31 -32.94
C ASP A 99 -21.40 -34.84 -33.10
N GLU A 100 -22.07 -35.26 -34.19
CA GLU A 100 -22.05 -36.63 -34.68
C GLU A 100 -20.60 -36.95 -35.07
N GLU A 101 -19.91 -37.73 -34.25
CA GLU A 101 -18.73 -38.50 -34.68
C GLU A 101 -19.23 -39.62 -35.60
N ASP A 102 -19.39 -39.28 -36.88
CA ASP A 102 -19.40 -40.25 -37.97
C ASP A 102 -18.01 -40.28 -38.63
N GLU A 103 -17.48 -41.51 -38.71
CA GLU A 103 -16.28 -42.04 -39.38
C GLU A 103 -14.98 -42.22 -38.56
#